data_AF-A0A9D2AEY8-F1
#
_entry.id   AF-A0A9D2AEY8-F1
#
_cell.length_a   1.000
_cell.length_b   1.000
_cell.length_c   1.000
_cell.angle_alpha   90.00
_cell.angle_beta   90.00
_cell.angle_gamma   90.00
#
_symmetry.space_group_name_H-M   'P 1'
#
loop_
_entity.id
_entity.type
_entity.pdbx_description
1 polymer ?
#
loop_
_entity_poly.entity_id
_entity_poly.type
_entity_poly.pdbx_seq_one_letter_code
_entity_poly.pdbx_strand_id
1 'polypeptide(L)'
;MQLQDLYGAGADKQAFKKRTQALSALFEKKTGAKPEQWFSSSGRAEIVGNHTDHNHGKVVVAAISCDILSAVKKRDDGIICVHSEGFPSFEFSVNDLDVKPKEYGKSIALARG
;
A
#
# COMPACT_ATOMS: atom_id res chain seq x y z
N MET A 1 11.26 10.19 6.28
CA MET A 1 9.90 10.66 5.93
C MET A 1 9.27 11.23 7.19
N GLN A 2 9.00 12.53 7.26
CA GLN A 2 8.39 13.14 8.44
C GLN A 2 6.86 13.13 8.29
N LEU A 3 6.13 12.93 9.39
CA LEU A 3 4.67 12.81 9.40
C LEU A 3 3.96 13.99 8.71
N GLN A 4 4.47 15.20 8.96
CA GLN A 4 3.92 16.44 8.42
C GLN A 4 4.01 16.53 6.90
N ASP A 5 4.98 15.85 6.29
CA ASP A 5 5.16 15.83 4.84
C ASP A 5 4.04 15.02 4.16
N LEU A 6 3.43 14.08 4.89
CA LEU A 6 2.37 13.19 4.40
C LEU A 6 0.96 13.69 4.74
N TYR A 7 0.77 14.20 5.95
CA TYR A 7 -0.57 14.50 6.48
C TYR A 7 -0.75 15.97 6.90
N GLY A 8 0.23 16.83 6.60
CA GLY A 8 0.19 18.26 6.90
C GLY A 8 0.48 18.61 8.36
N ALA A 9 0.48 19.92 8.66
CA ALA A 9 0.83 20.43 9.99
C ALA A 9 -0.14 20.00 11.10
N GLY A 10 -1.40 19.71 10.75
CA GLY A 10 -2.44 19.24 11.67
C GLY A 10 -2.42 17.73 11.95
N ALA A 11 -1.38 17.02 11.50
CA ALA A 11 -1.31 15.57 11.63
C ALA A 11 -1.34 15.11 13.09
N ASP A 12 -2.25 14.18 13.41
CA ASP A 12 -2.31 13.53 14.72
C ASP A 12 -1.16 12.53 14.87
N LYS A 13 -0.10 13.00 15.57
CA LYS A 13 1.09 12.21 15.88
C LYS A 13 0.77 10.96 16.70
N GLN A 14 -0.21 11.03 17.60
CA GLN A 14 -0.56 9.92 18.48
C GLN A 14 -1.32 8.84 17.70
N ALA A 15 -2.28 9.23 16.86
CA ALA A 15 -2.98 8.30 15.98
C ALA A 15 -2.02 7.60 15.01
N PHE A 16 -1.11 8.36 14.38
CA PHE A 16 -0.12 7.76 13.48
C PHE A 16 0.81 6.78 14.20
N LYS A 17 1.32 7.15 15.38
CA LYS A 17 2.15 6.27 16.20
C LYS A 17 1.42 4.99 16.58
N LYS A 18 0.14 5.08 16.96
CA LYS A 18 -0.68 3.90 17.27
C LYS A 18 -0.82 2.99 16.05
N ARG A 19 -1.09 3.54 14.87
CA ARG A 19 -1.26 2.77 13.63
C ARG A 19 0.05 2.10 13.19
N THR A 20 1.18 2.80 13.25
CA THR A 20 2.48 2.23 12.89
C THR A 20 2.91 1.14 13.87
N GLN A 21 2.68 1.31 15.17
CA GLN A 21 2.94 0.27 16.17
C GLN A 21 2.09 -1.00 15.93
N ALA A 22 0.79 -0.83 15.65
CA ALA A 22 -0.09 -1.95 15.32
C ALA A 22 0.38 -2.69 14.06
N LEU A 23 0.76 -1.95 13.00
CA LEU A 23 1.28 -2.55 11.77
C LEU A 23 2.62 -3.26 12.00
N SER A 24 3.51 -2.71 12.82
CA SER A 24 4.79 -3.35 13.17
C SER A 24 4.56 -4.67 13.90
N ALA A 25 3.63 -4.69 14.87
CA ALA A 25 3.28 -5.90 15.60
C ALA A 25 2.65 -6.96 14.69
N LEU A 26 1.79 -6.55 13.75
CA LEU A 26 1.21 -7.45 12.76
C LEU A 26 2.30 -8.02 11.83
N PHE A 27 3.23 -7.17 11.37
CA PHE A 27 4.35 -7.57 10.53
C PHE A 27 5.23 -8.62 11.23
N GLU A 28 5.62 -8.36 12.48
CA GLU A 28 6.40 -9.29 13.30
C GLU A 28 5.65 -10.61 13.52
N LYS A 29 4.34 -10.55 13.81
CA LYS A 29 3.51 -11.74 13.97
C LYS A 29 3.41 -12.60 12.71
N LYS A 30 3.38 -11.97 11.52
CA LYS A 30 3.23 -12.67 10.24
C LYS A 30 4.53 -13.18 9.66
N THR A 31 5.63 -12.48 9.90
CA THR A 31 6.93 -12.75 9.26
C THR A 31 8.00 -13.28 10.21
N GLY A 32 7.82 -13.13 11.53
CA GLY A 32 8.84 -13.43 12.53
C GLY A 32 10.00 -12.41 12.57
N ALA A 33 9.95 -11.34 11.76
CA ALA A 33 11.00 -10.34 11.66
C ALA A 33 10.44 -8.93 11.89
N LYS A 34 11.32 -8.00 12.28
CA LYS A 34 10.98 -6.57 12.34
C LYS A 34 10.97 -5.95 10.95
N PRO A 35 10.09 -4.98 10.66
CA PRO A 35 10.12 -4.24 9.41
C PRO A 35 11.36 -3.34 9.33
N GLU A 36 11.87 -3.12 8.11
CA GLU A 36 13.04 -2.28 7.83
C GLU A 36 12.65 -0.93 7.21
N GLN A 37 11.55 -0.89 6.47
CA GLN A 37 11.08 0.28 5.73
C GLN A 37 9.57 0.46 5.86
N TRP A 38 9.12 1.70 5.66
CA TRP A 38 7.73 2.09 5.77
C TRP A 38 7.33 2.95 4.58
N PHE A 39 6.18 2.66 4.00
CA PHE A 39 5.65 3.37 2.84
C PHE A 39 4.19 3.75 3.10
N SER A 40 3.80 4.94 2.65
CA SER A 40 2.41 5.39 2.65
C SER A 40 2.04 5.86 1.25
N SER A 41 0.85 5.50 0.80
CA SER A 41 0.24 6.01 -0.42
C SER A 41 -1.12 6.62 -0.08
N SER A 42 -1.25 7.92 -0.25
CA SER A 42 -2.51 8.63 -0.03
C SER A 42 -3.57 8.21 -1.04
N GLY A 43 -4.82 8.13 -0.57
CA GLY A 43 -5.98 8.21 -1.44
C GLY A 43 -6.12 9.61 -2.03
N ARG A 44 -7.16 9.79 -2.85
CA ARG A 44 -7.47 11.07 -3.49
C ARG A 44 -8.95 11.41 -3.36
N ALA A 45 -9.25 12.70 -3.33
CA ALA A 45 -10.58 13.24 -3.58
C ALA A 45 -10.57 14.03 -4.89
N GLU A 46 -11.62 13.85 -5.69
CA GLU A 46 -11.82 14.61 -6.92
C GLU A 46 -12.66 15.85 -6.61
N ILE A 47 -12.08 17.02 -6.86
CA ILE A 47 -12.71 18.31 -6.55
C ILE A 47 -13.58 18.74 -7.74
N VAL A 48 -13.03 18.62 -8.96
CA VAL A 48 -13.74 18.90 -10.21
C VAL A 48 -13.09 18.15 -11.37
N GLY A 49 -13.88 17.89 -12.42
CA GLY A 49 -13.43 17.19 -13.63
C GLY A 49 -13.91 15.74 -13.74
N ASN A 50 -14.98 15.36 -13.01
CA ASN A 50 -15.53 14.00 -13.04
C ASN A 50 -15.75 13.52 -14.47
N HIS A 51 -15.28 12.30 -14.74
CA HIS A 51 -15.36 11.63 -16.04
C HIS A 51 -14.68 12.37 -17.22
N THR A 52 -13.80 13.34 -16.96
CA THR A 52 -13.10 14.05 -18.05
C THR A 52 -11.74 13.45 -18.39
N ASP A 53 -11.11 12.74 -17.47
CA ASP A 53 -9.76 12.15 -17.60
C ASP A 53 -9.64 11.17 -18.78
N HIS A 54 -10.60 10.26 -18.92
CA HIS A 54 -10.66 9.29 -20.02
C HIS A 54 -11.13 9.91 -21.37
N ASN A 55 -11.48 11.20 -21.37
CA ASN A 55 -11.86 11.98 -22.55
C ASN A 55 -10.82 13.07 -22.87
N HIS A 56 -9.58 12.92 -22.40
CA HIS A 56 -8.48 13.89 -22.55
C HIS A 56 -8.76 15.27 -21.93
N GLY A 57 -9.68 15.36 -20.98
CA GLY A 57 -9.95 16.56 -20.20
C GLY A 57 -8.94 16.80 -19.09
N LYS A 58 -9.23 17.77 -18.22
CA LYS A 58 -8.40 18.14 -17.07
C LYS A 58 -9.18 17.94 -15.78
N VAL A 59 -8.50 17.43 -14.76
CA VAL A 59 -9.06 17.20 -13.42
C VAL A 59 -8.31 18.02 -12.38
N VAL A 60 -9.01 18.36 -11.30
CA VAL A 60 -8.39 18.88 -10.08
C VAL A 60 -8.67 17.89 -8.97
N VAL A 61 -7.60 17.26 -8.48
CA VAL A 61 -7.64 16.26 -7.42
C VAL A 61 -6.73 16.69 -6.27
N ALA A 62 -7.08 16.28 -5.06
CA ALA A 62 -6.25 16.46 -3.89
C ALA A 62 -5.96 15.11 -3.23
N ALA A 63 -4.71 14.92 -2.80
CA ALA A 63 -4.37 13.84 -1.88
C ALA A 63 -5.11 14.08 -0.56
N ILE A 64 -5.61 13.00 0.04
CA ILE A 64 -6.30 13.03 1.33
C ILE A 64 -5.54 12.21 2.37
N SER A 65 -5.81 12.46 3.65
CA SER A 65 -5.16 11.76 4.76
C SER A 65 -5.57 10.28 4.89
N CYS A 66 -6.61 9.85 4.17
CA CYS A 66 -6.96 8.43 4.05
C CYS A 66 -5.96 7.75 3.12
N ASP A 67 -5.15 6.84 3.65
CA ASP A 67 -4.01 6.26 2.95
C ASP A 67 -3.91 4.74 3.18
N ILE A 68 -3.04 4.10 2.38
CA ILE A 68 -2.55 2.74 2.62
C ILE A 68 -1.15 2.86 3.21
N LEU A 69 -0.95 2.29 4.40
CA LEU A 69 0.35 2.21 5.06
C LEU A 69 0.90 0.78 4.99
N SER A 70 2.16 0.65 4.61
CA SER A 70 2.86 -0.63 4.51
C SER A 70 4.16 -0.62 5.31
N ALA A 71 4.43 -1.74 5.97
CA ALA A 71 5.69 -2.06 6.63
C ALA A 71 6.37 -3.17 5.82
N VAL A 72 7.64 -2.98 5.48
CA VAL A 72 8.34 -3.79 4.48
C VAL A 72 9.71 -4.20 5.01
N LYS A 73 10.12 -5.43 4.66
CA LYS A 73 11.47 -5.93 4.83
C LYS A 73 11.90 -6.59 3.51
N LYS A 74 13.13 -6.33 3.07
CA LYS A 74 13.66 -6.99 1.88
C LYS A 74 13.89 -8.47 2.16
N ARG A 75 13.62 -9.31 1.16
CA ARG A 75 14.00 -10.73 1.15
C ARG A 75 15.05 -10.98 0.08
N ASP A 76 15.90 -11.97 0.30
CA ASP A 76 16.99 -12.33 -0.60
C ASP A 76 16.69 -13.57 -1.46
N ASP A 77 15.52 -14.19 -1.27
CA ASP A 77 15.10 -15.42 -1.97
C ASP A 77 14.25 -15.16 -3.23
N GLY A 78 14.02 -13.90 -3.57
CA GLY A 78 13.22 -13.51 -4.75
C GLY A 78 11.72 -13.82 -4.60
N ILE A 79 11.23 -14.06 -3.38
CA ILE A 79 9.80 -14.23 -3.11
C ILE A 79 9.21 -12.93 -2.58
N ILE A 80 8.10 -12.48 -3.18
CA ILE A 80 7.24 -11.43 -2.64
C ILE A 80 6.15 -12.11 -1.81
N CYS A 81 5.96 -11.65 -0.58
CA CYS A 81 4.87 -12.08 0.30
C CYS A 81 4.07 -10.85 0.75
N VAL A 82 2.77 -10.86 0.50
CA VAL A 82 1.87 -9.74 0.82
C VAL A 82 0.85 -10.18 1.85
N HIS A 83 0.79 -9.42 2.95
CA HIS A 83 -0.24 -9.52 3.97
C HIS A 83 -1.01 -8.20 4.01
N SER A 84 -2.33 -8.26 3.83
CA SER A 84 -3.22 -7.11 4.00
C SER A 84 -4.25 -7.44 5.06
N GLU A 85 -4.51 -6.48 5.95
CA GLU A 85 -5.56 -6.62 6.96
C GLU A 85 -6.92 -6.85 6.27
N GLY A 86 -7.66 -7.86 6.73
CA GLY A 86 -8.96 -8.23 6.16
C GLY A 86 -8.93 -9.08 4.88
N PHE A 87 -7.75 -9.39 4.33
CA PHE A 87 -7.62 -10.17 3.10
C PHE A 87 -6.70 -11.40 3.25
N PRO A 88 -6.92 -12.48 2.47
CA PRO A 88 -5.99 -13.60 2.41
C PRO A 88 -4.60 -13.15 1.96
N SER A 89 -3.57 -13.72 2.59
CA SER A 89 -2.19 -13.46 2.20
C SER A 89 -1.83 -14.24 0.94
N PHE A 90 -0.88 -13.74 0.15
CA PHE A 90 -0.41 -14.40 -1.06
C PHE A 90 1.07 -14.17 -1.27
N GLU A 91 1.69 -15.08 -2.02
CA GLU A 91 3.11 -15.05 -2.34
C GLU A 91 3.36 -15.43 -3.79
N PHE A 92 4.44 -14.88 -4.36
CA PHE A 92 4.87 -15.17 -5.72
C PHE A 92 6.35 -14.84 -5.92
N SER A 93 6.98 -15.46 -6.93
CA SER A 93 8.36 -15.14 -7.30
C SER A 93 8.42 -13.87 -8.14
N VAL A 94 9.44 -13.03 -7.92
CA VAL A 94 9.73 -11.87 -8.77
C VAL A 94 10.05 -12.24 -10.23
N ASN A 95 10.46 -13.49 -10.48
CA ASN A 95 10.83 -13.97 -11.81
C ASN A 95 9.66 -14.61 -12.57
N ASP A 96 8.51 -14.78 -11.92
CA ASP A 96 7.34 -15.44 -12.48
C ASP A 96 6.41 -14.38 -13.07
N LEU A 97 6.63 -14.10 -14.36
CA LEU A 97 5.97 -13.06 -15.15
C LEU A 97 4.86 -13.60 -16.05
N ASP A 98 4.60 -14.91 -15.98
CA ASP A 98 3.60 -15.55 -16.84
C ASP A 98 2.19 -15.15 -16.43
N VAL A 99 1.35 -14.95 -17.44
CA VAL A 99 -0.09 -14.75 -17.24
C VAL A 99 -0.70 -16.06 -16.75
N LYS A 100 -1.40 -16.00 -15.61
CA LYS A 100 -2.05 -17.16 -15.00
C LYS A 100 -3.58 -17.00 -15.05
N PRO A 101 -4.29 -17.73 -15.94
CA PRO A 101 -5.75 -17.65 -16.04
C PRO A 101 -6.50 -17.90 -14.72
N LYS A 102 -5.94 -18.76 -13.84
CA LYS A 102 -6.48 -19.03 -12.50
C LYS A 102 -6.39 -17.86 -11.52
N GLU A 103 -5.58 -16.84 -11.84
CA GLU A 103 -5.34 -15.63 -11.03
C GLU A 103 -6.17 -14.43 -11.51
N TYR A 104 -6.94 -14.56 -12.60
CA TYR A 104 -7.76 -13.48 -13.15
C TYR A 104 -8.73 -12.92 -12.11
N GLY A 105 -8.79 -11.58 -12.03
CA GLY A 105 -9.60 -10.84 -11.07
C GLY A 105 -9.13 -10.90 -9.62
N LYS A 106 -7.96 -11.49 -9.33
CA LYS A 106 -7.40 -11.60 -7.97
C LYS A 106 -6.23 -10.64 -7.76
N SER A 107 -6.02 -10.22 -6.52
CA SER A 107 -4.94 -9.29 -6.14
C SER A 107 -3.54 -9.80 -6.49
N ILE A 108 -3.31 -11.13 -6.50
CA ILE A 108 -2.02 -11.71 -6.88
C ILE A 108 -1.66 -11.43 -8.34
N ALA A 109 -2.64 -11.42 -9.26
CA ALA A 109 -2.39 -11.06 -10.65
C ALA A 109 -1.97 -9.58 -10.76
N LEU A 110 -2.69 -8.68 -10.09
CA LEU A 110 -2.36 -7.25 -10.07
C LEU A 110 -0.97 -6.98 -9.47
N ALA A 111 -0.57 -7.73 -8.44
CA ALA A 111 0.72 -7.57 -7.79
C ALA A 111 1.89 -8.12 -8.62
N ARG A 112 1.65 -9.16 -9.43
CA ARG A 112 2.64 -9.75 -10.34
C ARG A 112 2.94 -8.83 -11.53
N GLY A 113 1.93 -8.09 -11.99
CA GLY A 113 1.97 -7.28 -13.21
C GLY A 113 1.37 -8.01 -14.39
#